data_AF-A0A7S2BQY5-F1
#
_entry.id   AF-A0A7S2BQY5-F1
#
_cell.length_a   1.000
_cell.length_b   1.000
_cell.length_c   1.000
_cell.angle_alpha   90.00
_cell.angle_beta   90.00
_cell.angle_gamma   90.00
#
_symmetry.space_group_name_H-M   'P 1'
#
loop_
_entity.id
_entity.type
_entity.pdbx_description
1 polymer ?
#
loop_
_entity_poly.entity_id
_entity_poly.type
_entity_poly.pdbx_seq_one_letter_code
_entity_poly.pdbx_strand_id
1 'polypeptide(L)'
;AFITMNPGYLGRSALPEGLKALFRPMTVMVPDLVLICENFLMAEGFAEAKVLASKFYSLYSLLKDLLSKQEHYDWGLRAIKSVLVVAGQLLRGATEGTQEAEVLMRALRDFNIPKIVKVDEVVFFGLLGDLFPGLNPERVMDKNLESCVIKACERLGFYGHETTVLKSVQLQELLDIRHCVFCMGPAGSAKSTSWKILQEARNIMKPDMKVKVTDLNPKVLPTQDLYGYINMATREWKDGLLSNIMRALGQIEDENPKWIMLDGDLDANWIESMNSVMDDNRMLTLASNE
;
A
#
# COMPACT_ATOMS: atom_id res chain seq x y z
N ALA A 1 21.68 19.80 9.48
CA ALA A 1 20.48 18.96 9.65
C ALA A 1 19.28 19.72 9.08
N PHE A 2 18.37 19.03 8.39
CA PHE A 2 17.11 19.59 7.91
C PHE A 2 15.97 19.01 8.76
N ILE A 3 14.91 19.78 8.97
CA ILE A 3 13.72 19.33 9.70
C ILE A 3 12.52 19.49 8.78
N THR A 4 11.67 18.46 8.71
CA THR A 4 10.38 18.53 8.04
C THR A 4 9.29 18.70 9.09
N MET A 5 8.38 19.65 8.88
CA MET A 5 7.19 19.81 9.71
C MET A 5 5.95 19.83 8.83
N ASN A 6 4.88 19.20 9.28
CA ASN A 6 3.58 19.27 8.63
C ASN A 6 2.63 20.02 9.58
N PRO A 7 2.35 21.31 9.34
CA PRO A 7 1.47 22.10 10.20
C PRO A 7 0.07 21.48 10.29
N GLY A 8 -0.46 21.32 11.50
CA GLY A 8 -1.82 20.81 11.72
C GLY A 8 -1.99 19.29 11.58
N TYR A 9 -0.90 18.52 11.41
CA TYR A 9 -0.98 17.06 11.45
C TYR A 9 -1.29 16.57 12.86
N LEU A 10 -2.35 15.77 13.01
CA LEU A 10 -2.78 15.18 14.27
C LEU A 10 -1.62 14.40 14.91
N GLY A 11 -1.41 14.58 16.22
CA GLY A 11 -0.34 13.92 16.97
C GLY A 11 1.00 14.68 17.02
N ARG A 12 1.18 15.75 16.24
CA ARG A 12 2.42 16.54 16.25
C ARG A 12 2.30 17.85 17.02
N SER A 13 3.32 18.15 17.83
CA SER A 13 3.48 19.43 18.51
C SER A 13 4.19 20.45 17.63
N ALA A 14 3.78 21.72 17.71
CA ALA A 14 4.44 22.80 17.00
C ALA A 14 5.84 23.03 17.58
N LEU A 15 6.80 23.35 16.69
CA LEU A 15 8.16 23.69 17.11
C LEU A 15 8.15 24.99 17.94
N PRO A 16 8.87 25.07 19.08
CA PRO A 16 9.02 26.31 19.86
C PRO A 16 9.58 27.46 19.02
N GLU A 17 9.13 28.70 19.27
CA GLU A 17 9.54 29.87 18.48
C GLU A 17 11.05 30.12 18.48
N GLY A 18 11.70 29.93 19.63
CA GLY A 18 13.16 30.09 19.74
C GLY A 18 13.92 29.13 18.83
N LEU A 19 13.41 27.90 18.62
CA LEU A 19 13.99 26.97 17.66
C LEU A 19 13.62 27.33 16.22
N LYS A 20 12.38 27.78 15.96
CA LYS A 20 11.95 28.22 14.62
C LYS A 20 12.85 29.33 14.07
N ALA A 21 13.29 30.26 14.93
CA ALA A 21 14.18 31.35 14.54
C ALA A 21 15.55 30.88 14.03
N LEU A 22 15.98 29.66 14.38
CA LEU A 22 17.24 29.08 13.92
C LEU A 22 17.16 28.44 12.53
N PHE A 23 15.96 28.24 12.00
CA PHE A 23 15.74 27.58 10.71
C PHE A 23 15.19 28.54 9.66
N ARG A 24 15.63 28.36 8.41
CA ARG A 24 15.03 29.04 7.27
C ARG A 24 13.80 28.25 6.80
N PRO A 25 12.59 28.85 6.80
CA PRO A 25 11.41 28.15 6.30
C PRO A 25 11.51 27.97 4.79
N MET A 26 11.20 26.76 4.31
CA MET A 26 11.10 26.43 2.90
C MET A 26 9.71 25.85 2.65
N THR A 27 8.97 26.47 1.75
CA THR A 27 7.58 26.09 1.44
C THR A 27 7.56 25.11 0.28
N VAL A 28 7.05 23.91 0.50
CA VAL A 28 6.97 22.80 -0.48
C VAL A 28 5.53 22.37 -0.75
N MET A 29 4.64 23.34 -0.98
CA MET A 29 3.18 23.13 -0.93
C MET A 29 2.58 22.40 -2.14
N VAL A 30 3.00 22.75 -3.36
CA VAL A 30 2.36 22.23 -4.58
C VAL A 30 3.44 21.75 -5.56
N PRO A 31 3.63 20.43 -5.73
CA PRO A 31 4.48 19.90 -6.78
C PRO A 31 3.78 19.97 -8.14
N ASP A 32 4.56 20.10 -9.21
CA ASP A 32 4.06 19.89 -10.58
C ASP A 32 3.93 18.38 -10.84
N LEU A 33 2.73 17.84 -10.62
CA LEU A 33 2.47 16.41 -10.74
C LEU A 33 2.47 15.91 -12.18
N VAL A 34 2.18 16.77 -13.17
CA VAL A 34 2.15 16.36 -14.59
C VAL A 34 3.57 16.04 -15.04
N LEU A 35 4.52 16.95 -14.77
CA LEU A 35 5.92 16.74 -15.14
C LEU A 35 6.52 15.53 -14.40
N ILE A 36 6.15 15.34 -13.13
CA ILE A 36 6.59 14.18 -12.36
C ILE A 36 6.06 12.88 -12.99
N CYS A 37 4.77 12.81 -13.33
CA CYS A 37 4.19 11.64 -14.00
C CYS A 37 4.83 11.36 -15.36
N GLU A 38 5.12 12.41 -16.14
CA GLU A 38 5.79 12.30 -17.44
C GLU A 38 7.18 11.65 -17.28
N ASN A 39 8.00 12.16 -16.37
CA ASN A 39 9.33 11.62 -16.11
C ASN A 39 9.29 10.16 -15.62
N PHE A 40 8.34 9.81 -14.76
CA PHE A 40 8.16 8.43 -14.30
C PHE A 40 7.75 7.50 -15.44
N LEU A 41 6.79 7.90 -16.28
CA LEU A 41 6.38 7.11 -17.44
C LEU A 41 7.54 6.92 -18.43
N MET A 42 8.32 7.97 -18.70
CA MET A 42 9.53 7.85 -19.53
C MET A 42 10.54 6.88 -18.93
N ALA A 43 10.77 6.92 -17.61
CA ALA A 43 11.68 6.01 -16.92
C ALA A 43 11.22 4.55 -16.97
N GLU A 44 9.90 4.31 -17.01
CA GLU A 44 9.31 2.96 -17.15
C GLU A 44 9.25 2.45 -18.60
N GLY A 45 9.61 3.30 -19.59
CA GLY A 45 9.74 2.93 -21.00
C GLY A 45 8.61 3.39 -21.91
N PHE A 46 7.70 4.25 -21.45
CA PHE A 46 6.63 4.81 -22.28
C PHE A 46 7.17 5.86 -23.26
N ALA A 47 6.87 5.71 -24.55
CA ALA A 47 7.18 6.67 -25.60
C ALA A 47 6.18 7.85 -25.64
N GLU A 48 4.90 7.59 -25.36
CA GLU A 48 3.82 8.60 -25.36
C GLU A 48 3.61 9.26 -23.99
N ALA A 49 4.63 9.23 -23.13
CA ALA A 49 4.59 9.63 -21.72
C ALA A 49 3.95 11.02 -21.49
N LYS A 50 4.22 12.00 -22.35
CA LYS A 50 3.69 13.37 -22.20
C LYS A 50 2.16 13.44 -22.24
N VAL A 51 1.55 12.77 -23.22
CA VAL A 51 0.08 12.75 -23.38
C VAL A 51 -0.54 11.91 -22.27
N LEU A 52 0.07 10.76 -21.98
CA LEU A 52 -0.38 9.82 -20.96
C LEU A 52 -0.30 10.39 -19.54
N ALA A 53 0.73 11.18 -19.21
CA ALA A 53 0.87 11.85 -17.92
C ALA A 53 -0.25 12.87 -17.70
N SER A 54 -0.62 13.63 -18.74
CA SER A 54 -1.71 14.60 -18.67
C SER A 54 -3.06 13.90 -18.41
N LYS A 55 -3.31 12.77 -19.07
CA LYS A 55 -4.50 11.94 -18.84
C LYS A 55 -4.52 11.34 -17.44
N PHE A 56 -3.40 10.79 -16.99
CA PHE A 56 -3.24 10.21 -15.65
C PHE A 56 -3.54 11.24 -14.57
N TYR A 57 -2.91 12.41 -14.63
CA TYR A 57 -3.13 13.47 -13.65
C TYR A 57 -4.56 14.00 -13.69
N SER A 58 -5.13 14.18 -14.89
CA SER A 58 -6.52 14.61 -15.05
C SER A 58 -7.49 13.62 -14.37
N LEU A 59 -7.29 12.31 -14.54
CA LEU A 59 -8.09 11.30 -13.85
C LEU A 59 -8.00 11.48 -12.32
N TYR A 60 -6.80 11.52 -11.75
CA TYR A 60 -6.61 11.65 -10.30
C TYR A 60 -7.18 12.95 -9.73
N SER A 61 -7.04 14.06 -10.46
CA SER A 61 -7.65 15.34 -10.08
C SER A 61 -9.18 15.25 -10.09
N LEU A 62 -9.77 14.67 -11.14
CA LEU A 62 -11.22 14.51 -11.26
C LEU A 62 -11.78 13.55 -10.21
N LEU A 63 -11.07 12.45 -9.91
CA LEU A 63 -11.49 11.51 -8.87
C LEU A 63 -11.47 12.15 -7.48
N LYS A 64 -10.47 12.99 -7.20
CA LYS A 64 -10.40 13.75 -5.94
C LYS A 64 -11.60 14.70 -5.77
N ASP A 65 -12.06 15.31 -6.85
CA ASP A 65 -13.11 16.33 -6.81
C ASP A 65 -14.53 15.75 -6.92
N LEU A 66 -14.70 14.65 -7.66
CA LEU A 66 -16.01 14.10 -8.02
C LEU A 66 -16.44 12.87 -7.20
N LEU A 67 -15.49 12.11 -6.65
CA LEU A 67 -15.85 10.97 -5.81
C LEU A 67 -16.35 11.42 -4.43
N SER A 68 -17.08 10.53 -3.75
CA SER A 68 -17.48 10.78 -2.38
C SER A 68 -16.26 10.96 -1.46
N LYS A 69 -16.41 11.80 -0.42
CA LYS A 69 -15.34 12.06 0.54
C LYS A 69 -15.19 10.87 1.50
N GLN A 70 -14.33 9.93 1.12
CA GLN A 70 -13.94 8.80 1.96
C GLN A 70 -12.58 9.06 2.63
N GLU A 71 -12.44 8.67 3.89
CA GLU A 71 -11.18 8.87 4.66
C GLU A 71 -10.01 8.06 4.10
N HIS A 72 -10.29 6.91 3.46
CA HIS A 72 -9.27 6.02 2.92
C HIS A 72 -8.83 6.33 1.49
N TYR A 73 -9.44 7.32 0.83
CA TYR A 73 -9.01 7.73 -0.51
C TYR A 73 -7.69 8.49 -0.44
N ASP A 74 -6.68 7.97 -1.12
CA ASP A 74 -5.34 8.56 -1.22
C ASP A 74 -5.01 8.87 -2.69
N TRP A 75 -5.03 10.16 -3.02
CA TRP A 75 -4.65 10.72 -4.31
C TRP A 75 -3.25 11.37 -4.28
N GLY A 76 -2.48 11.11 -3.23
CA GLY A 76 -1.15 11.67 -3.04
C GLY A 76 -0.08 11.06 -3.96
N LEU A 77 1.10 11.68 -3.98
CA LEU A 77 2.21 11.27 -4.85
C LEU A 77 2.66 9.82 -4.63
N ARG A 78 2.53 9.29 -3.41
CA ARG A 78 2.86 7.89 -3.10
C ARG A 78 1.92 6.91 -3.81
N ALA A 79 0.61 7.20 -3.81
CA ALA A 79 -0.38 6.43 -4.58
C ALA A 79 -0.07 6.49 -6.07
N ILE A 80 0.18 7.70 -6.59
CA ILE A 80 0.55 7.94 -8.00
C ILE A 80 1.78 7.11 -8.40
N LYS A 81 2.88 7.20 -7.63
CA LYS A 81 4.12 6.45 -7.89
C LYS A 81 3.86 4.94 -7.97
N SER A 82 3.07 4.38 -7.06
CA SER A 82 2.75 2.95 -7.08
C SER A 82 2.05 2.52 -8.36
N VAL A 83 1.14 3.32 -8.90
CA VAL A 83 0.45 2.98 -10.16
C VAL A 83 1.38 3.07 -11.36
N LEU A 84 2.26 4.07 -11.40
CA LEU A 84 3.18 4.25 -12.51
C LEU A 84 4.19 3.10 -12.58
N VAL A 85 4.69 2.62 -11.44
CA VAL A 85 5.56 1.44 -11.38
C VAL A 85 4.84 0.18 -11.89
N VAL A 86 3.57 -0.01 -11.52
CA VAL A 86 2.74 -1.12 -12.02
C VAL A 86 2.52 -1.01 -13.52
N ALA A 87 2.22 0.18 -14.02
CA ALA A 87 2.07 0.43 -15.45
C ALA A 87 3.35 0.05 -16.22
N GLY A 88 4.53 0.38 -15.67
CA GLY A 88 5.81 -0.05 -16.23
C GLY A 88 6.03 -1.56 -16.24
N GLN A 89 5.66 -2.25 -15.16
CA GLN A 89 5.71 -3.71 -15.11
C GLN A 89 4.78 -4.36 -16.15
N LEU A 90 3.57 -3.83 -16.31
CA LEU A 90 2.62 -4.29 -17.32
C LEU A 90 3.10 -4.01 -18.73
N LEU A 91 3.77 -2.87 -18.97
CA LEU A 91 4.35 -2.54 -20.27
C LEU A 91 5.45 -3.54 -20.66
N ARG A 92 6.34 -3.88 -19.71
CA ARG A 92 7.40 -4.89 -19.93
C ARG A 92 6.87 -6.29 -20.21
N GLY A 93 5.71 -6.63 -19.66
CA GLY A 93 5.03 -7.91 -19.88
C GLY A 93 4.07 -7.92 -21.08
N ALA A 94 3.84 -6.77 -21.73
CA ALA A 94 2.92 -6.66 -22.84
C ALA A 94 3.52 -7.24 -24.14
N THR A 95 2.66 -7.78 -25.00
CA THR A 95 3.05 -8.23 -26.34
C THR A 95 3.36 -7.05 -27.26
N GLU A 96 4.29 -7.25 -28.20
CA GLU A 96 4.62 -6.27 -29.23
C GLU A 96 3.35 -5.80 -29.97
N GLY A 97 3.13 -4.48 -30.03
CA GLY A 97 1.96 -3.88 -30.68
C GLY A 97 0.81 -3.51 -29.73
N THR A 98 0.90 -3.81 -28.44
CA THR A 98 -0.07 -3.31 -27.45
C THR A 98 0.04 -1.79 -27.34
N GLN A 99 -1.09 -1.08 -27.36
CA GLN A 99 -1.09 0.37 -27.21
C GLN A 99 -0.72 0.77 -25.77
N GLU A 100 0.21 1.72 -25.61
CA GLU A 100 0.63 2.20 -24.29
C GLU A 100 -0.54 2.76 -23.46
N ALA A 101 -1.49 3.42 -24.13
CA ALA A 101 -2.72 3.92 -23.52
C ALA A 101 -3.58 2.80 -22.91
N GLU A 102 -3.61 1.62 -23.55
CA GLU A 102 -4.34 0.46 -23.05
C GLU A 102 -3.67 -0.09 -21.78
N VAL A 103 -2.34 -0.18 -21.78
CA VAL A 103 -1.57 -0.61 -20.60
C VAL A 103 -1.79 0.33 -19.42
N LEU A 104 -1.74 1.65 -19.66
CA LEU A 104 -1.96 2.64 -18.60
C LEU A 104 -3.38 2.58 -18.06
N MET A 105 -4.39 2.47 -18.94
CA MET A 105 -5.79 2.33 -18.55
C MET A 105 -5.99 1.09 -17.69
N ARG A 106 -5.42 -0.05 -18.08
CA ARG A 106 -5.46 -1.31 -17.31
C ARG A 106 -4.86 -1.12 -15.91
N ALA A 107 -3.66 -0.52 -15.82
CA ALA A 107 -2.99 -0.26 -14.54
C ALA A 107 -3.83 0.64 -13.62
N LEU A 108 -4.39 1.72 -14.19
CA LEU A 108 -5.25 2.67 -13.49
C LEU A 108 -6.51 1.99 -12.95
N ARG A 109 -7.16 1.15 -13.77
CA ARG A 109 -8.36 0.43 -13.41
C ARG A 109 -8.10 -0.58 -12.29
N ASP A 110 -7.19 -1.50 -12.55
CA ASP A 110 -7.00 -2.69 -11.70
C ASP A 110 -6.43 -2.32 -10.32
N PHE A 111 -5.60 -1.27 -10.24
CA PHE A 111 -5.05 -0.80 -8.96
C PHE A 111 -6.05 0.00 -8.10
N ASN A 112 -7.00 0.71 -8.73
CA ASN A 112 -7.94 1.57 -8.00
C ASN A 112 -9.25 0.88 -7.64
N ILE A 113 -9.73 -0.09 -8.44
CA ILE A 113 -10.95 -0.86 -8.15
C ILE A 113 -11.00 -1.41 -6.72
N PRO A 114 -9.93 -2.01 -6.15
CA PRO A 114 -9.99 -2.56 -4.79
C PRO A 114 -10.25 -1.51 -3.70
N LYS A 115 -10.00 -0.23 -3.99
CA LYS A 115 -10.06 0.90 -3.04
C LYS A 115 -11.35 1.69 -3.17
N ILE A 116 -11.93 1.73 -4.37
CA ILE A 116 -13.11 2.51 -4.69
C ILE A 116 -14.34 1.82 -4.09
N VAL A 117 -15.22 2.62 -3.48
CA VAL A 117 -16.49 2.15 -2.93
C VAL A 117 -17.47 1.89 -4.09
N LYS A 118 -18.30 0.86 -3.97
CA LYS A 118 -19.23 0.43 -5.03
C LYS A 118 -20.12 1.55 -5.61
N VAL A 119 -20.52 2.53 -4.79
CA VAL A 119 -21.35 3.68 -5.23
C VAL A 119 -20.57 4.60 -6.18
N ASP A 120 -19.26 4.73 -5.95
CA ASP A 120 -18.36 5.59 -6.70
C ASP A 120 -17.82 4.91 -7.99
N GLU A 121 -18.01 3.59 -8.14
CA GLU A 121 -17.55 2.84 -9.32
C GLU A 121 -18.13 3.41 -10.62
N VAL A 122 -19.40 3.84 -10.63
CA VAL A 122 -20.05 4.39 -11.82
C VAL A 122 -19.34 5.67 -12.29
N VAL A 123 -18.99 6.55 -11.35
CA VAL A 123 -18.25 7.79 -11.65
C VAL A 123 -16.84 7.45 -12.12
N PHE A 124 -16.16 6.51 -11.44
CA PHE A 124 -14.82 6.06 -11.80
C PHE A 124 -14.75 5.51 -13.24
N PHE A 125 -15.64 4.58 -13.60
CA PHE A 125 -15.67 4.02 -14.94
C PHE A 125 -16.10 5.03 -16.01
N GLY A 126 -17.01 5.96 -15.67
CA GLY A 126 -17.37 7.07 -16.56
C GLY A 126 -16.16 7.93 -16.91
N LEU A 127 -15.43 8.40 -15.90
CA LEU A 127 -14.22 9.21 -16.09
C LEU A 127 -13.11 8.45 -16.84
N LEU A 128 -12.97 7.15 -16.58
CA LEU A 128 -12.02 6.30 -17.29
C LEU A 128 -12.38 6.18 -18.77
N GLY A 129 -13.67 6.01 -19.10
CA GLY A 129 -14.18 5.96 -20.47
C GLY A 129 -14.02 7.28 -21.22
N ASP A 130 -14.22 8.42 -20.54
CA ASP A 130 -14.04 9.75 -21.12
C ASP A 130 -12.57 10.04 -21.46
N LEU A 131 -11.62 9.59 -20.63
CA LEU A 131 -10.18 9.81 -20.84
C LEU A 131 -9.54 8.80 -21.82
N PHE A 132 -10.11 7.59 -21.91
CA PHE A 132 -9.65 6.48 -22.73
C PHE A 132 -10.78 5.94 -23.63
N PRO A 133 -11.27 6.74 -24.59
CA PRO A 133 -12.42 6.37 -25.41
C PRO A 133 -12.13 5.13 -26.26
N GLY A 134 -13.06 4.17 -26.25
CA GLY A 134 -12.97 2.95 -27.06
C GLY A 134 -11.99 1.89 -26.55
N LEU A 135 -11.33 2.12 -25.41
CA LEU A 135 -10.43 1.14 -24.79
C LEU A 135 -11.16 0.38 -23.68
N ASN A 136 -11.12 -0.95 -23.75
CA ASN A 136 -11.57 -1.81 -22.65
C ASN A 136 -10.66 -3.05 -22.53
N PRO A 137 -9.42 -2.87 -22.04
CA PRO A 137 -8.48 -3.97 -21.86
C PRO A 137 -9.06 -5.08 -20.98
N GLU A 138 -8.83 -6.34 -21.33
CA GLU A 138 -9.14 -7.45 -20.41
C GLU A 138 -8.28 -7.35 -19.14
N ARG A 139 -8.80 -7.87 -18.02
CA ARG A 139 -8.04 -7.99 -16.78
C ARG A 139 -7.09 -9.18 -16.92
N VAL A 140 -5.80 -8.94 -16.71
CA VAL A 140 -4.82 -10.03 -16.63
C VAL A 140 -4.96 -10.65 -15.24
N MET A 141 -5.28 -11.94 -15.18
CA MET A 141 -5.39 -12.67 -13.92
C MET A 141 -4.38 -13.82 -13.89
N ASP A 142 -3.72 -14.00 -12.75
CA ASP A 142 -2.94 -15.21 -12.51
C ASP A 142 -3.89 -16.38 -12.23
N LYS A 143 -4.19 -17.15 -13.28
CA LYS A 143 -5.05 -18.34 -13.22
C LYS A 143 -4.50 -19.41 -12.28
N ASN A 144 -3.18 -19.47 -12.09
CA ASN A 144 -2.57 -20.44 -11.19
C ASN A 144 -2.89 -20.08 -9.74
N LEU A 145 -2.68 -18.82 -9.38
CA LEU A 145 -3.06 -18.29 -8.06
C LEU A 145 -4.55 -18.48 -7.79
N GLU A 146 -5.41 -18.16 -8.76
CA GLU A 146 -6.86 -18.35 -8.65
C GLU A 146 -7.24 -19.79 -8.31
N SER A 147 -6.65 -20.77 -9.01
CA SER A 147 -6.90 -22.20 -8.72
C SER A 147 -6.40 -22.59 -7.33
N CYS A 148 -5.28 -22.02 -6.87
CA CYS A 148 -4.73 -22.29 -5.55
C CYS A 148 -5.60 -21.67 -4.45
N VAL A 149 -6.17 -20.50 -4.69
CA VAL A 149 -7.12 -19.84 -3.77
C VAL A 149 -8.40 -20.67 -3.63
N ILE A 150 -8.94 -21.21 -4.72
CA ILE A 150 -10.12 -22.10 -4.66
C ILE A 150 -9.80 -23.35 -3.82
N LYS A 151 -8.66 -24.00 -4.06
CA LYS A 151 -8.21 -25.15 -3.26
C LYS A 151 -7.96 -24.79 -1.79
N ALA A 152 -7.45 -23.60 -1.51
CA ALA A 152 -7.24 -23.11 -0.16
C ALA A 152 -8.57 -22.90 0.59
N CYS A 153 -9.60 -22.37 -0.10
CA CYS A 153 -10.96 -22.29 0.45
C CYS A 153 -11.48 -23.67 0.86
N GLU A 154 -11.36 -24.67 -0.02
CA GLU A 154 -11.80 -26.04 0.27
C GLU A 154 -11.06 -26.65 1.47
N ARG A 155 -9.74 -26.48 1.55
CA ARG A 155 -8.93 -26.98 2.68
C ARG A 155 -9.27 -26.34 4.01
N LEU A 156 -9.63 -25.06 4.01
CA LEU A 156 -10.05 -24.31 5.19
C LEU A 156 -11.53 -24.53 5.53
N GLY A 157 -12.27 -25.32 4.74
CA GLY A 157 -13.70 -25.59 4.95
C GLY A 157 -14.62 -24.45 4.53
N PHE A 158 -14.17 -23.55 3.65
CA PHE A 158 -14.96 -22.44 3.11
C PHE A 158 -15.48 -22.73 1.71
N TYR A 159 -16.60 -22.10 1.36
CA TYR A 159 -17.09 -22.08 -0.01
C TYR A 159 -16.33 -21.01 -0.82
N GLY A 160 -15.70 -21.42 -1.92
CA GLY A 160 -14.94 -20.56 -2.83
C GLY A 160 -15.82 -19.63 -3.68
N HIS A 161 -16.55 -18.71 -3.04
CA HIS A 161 -17.35 -17.71 -3.75
C HIS A 161 -16.45 -16.78 -4.57
N GLU A 162 -16.90 -16.39 -5.77
CA GLU A 162 -16.12 -15.56 -6.72
C GLU A 162 -15.58 -14.27 -6.08
N THR A 163 -16.38 -13.59 -5.24
CA THR A 163 -15.95 -12.39 -4.53
C THR A 163 -14.79 -12.65 -3.56
N THR A 164 -14.80 -13.79 -2.86
CA THR A 164 -13.73 -14.16 -1.93
C THR A 164 -12.44 -14.42 -2.71
N VAL A 165 -12.55 -15.17 -3.81
CA VAL A 165 -11.42 -15.46 -4.70
C VAL A 165 -10.83 -14.16 -5.26
N LEU A 166 -11.69 -13.29 -5.80
CA LEU A 166 -11.29 -11.99 -6.34
C LEU A 166 -10.58 -11.13 -5.28
N LYS A 167 -11.11 -11.06 -4.04
CA LYS A 167 -10.52 -10.27 -2.97
C LYS A 167 -9.18 -10.82 -2.48
N SER A 168 -9.01 -12.13 -2.43
CA SER A 168 -7.71 -12.76 -2.11
C SER A 168 -6.68 -12.52 -3.21
N VAL A 169 -7.08 -12.56 -4.49
CA VAL A 169 -6.19 -12.23 -5.62
C VAL A 169 -5.80 -10.75 -5.60
N GLN A 170 -6.77 -9.84 -5.38
CA GLN A 170 -6.50 -8.40 -5.25
C GLN A 170 -5.55 -8.10 -4.08
N LEU A 171 -5.67 -8.82 -2.96
CA LEU A 171 -4.75 -8.68 -1.83
C LEU A 171 -3.32 -9.08 -2.22
N GLN A 172 -3.15 -10.16 -2.99
CA GLN A 172 -1.84 -10.59 -3.50
C GLN A 172 -1.24 -9.57 -4.45
N GLU A 173 -2.03 -9.07 -5.42
CA GLU A 173 -1.61 -8.04 -6.36
C GLU A 173 -1.13 -6.77 -5.64
N LEU A 174 -1.83 -6.36 -4.57
CA LEU A 174 -1.41 -5.22 -3.75
C LEU A 174 -0.12 -5.48 -2.96
N LEU A 175 0.06 -6.70 -2.44
CA LEU A 175 1.26 -7.09 -1.69
C LEU A 175 2.52 -7.15 -2.55
N ASP A 176 2.38 -7.44 -3.84
CA ASP A 176 3.50 -7.44 -4.79
C ASP A 176 3.98 -6.03 -5.12
N ILE A 177 3.13 -5.02 -4.92
CA ILE A 177 3.44 -3.60 -5.17
C ILE A 177 3.90 -2.90 -3.89
N ARG A 178 3.26 -3.19 -2.76
CA ARG A 178 3.52 -2.56 -1.46
C ARG A 178 3.67 -3.62 -0.38
N HIS A 179 4.71 -3.48 0.43
CA HIS A 179 4.96 -4.37 1.57
C HIS A 179 4.02 -4.12 2.76
N CYS A 180 3.27 -3.02 2.78
CA CYS A 180 2.25 -2.72 3.78
C CYS A 180 0.89 -2.48 3.12
N VAL A 181 -0.14 -3.20 3.56
CA VAL A 181 -1.50 -3.14 3.02
C VAL A 181 -2.51 -3.09 4.17
N PHE A 182 -3.50 -2.21 4.05
CA PHE A 182 -4.62 -2.12 4.98
C PHE A 182 -5.79 -2.95 4.47
N CYS A 183 -6.27 -3.90 5.28
CA CYS A 183 -7.51 -4.63 5.04
C CYS A 183 -8.66 -3.88 5.72
N MET A 184 -9.47 -3.16 4.94
CA MET A 184 -10.55 -2.31 5.48
C MET A 184 -11.92 -2.96 5.26
N GLY A 185 -12.81 -2.78 6.22
CA GLY A 185 -14.18 -3.30 6.16
C GLY A 185 -14.81 -3.49 7.54
N PRO A 186 -16.14 -3.64 7.63
CA PRO A 186 -16.83 -3.82 8.90
C PRO A 186 -16.46 -5.14 9.58
N ALA A 187 -16.83 -5.29 10.86
CA ALA A 187 -16.72 -6.57 11.56
C ALA A 187 -17.50 -7.65 10.80
N GLY A 188 -16.95 -8.87 10.72
CA GLY A 188 -17.57 -9.97 9.99
C GLY A 188 -17.45 -9.92 8.46
N SER A 189 -16.77 -8.93 7.87
CA SER A 189 -16.57 -8.83 6.41
C SER A 189 -15.47 -9.76 5.85
N ALA A 190 -15.20 -10.88 6.53
CA ALA A 190 -14.20 -11.88 6.15
C ALA A 190 -12.75 -11.39 6.00
N LYS A 191 -12.37 -10.21 6.53
CA LYS A 191 -10.99 -9.66 6.44
C LYS A 191 -9.93 -10.68 6.88
N SER A 192 -10.13 -11.27 8.05
CA SER A 192 -9.20 -12.25 8.61
C SER A 192 -9.16 -13.55 7.81
N THR A 193 -10.30 -13.92 7.23
CA THR A 193 -10.42 -15.08 6.36
C THR A 193 -9.68 -14.86 5.04
N SER A 194 -9.75 -13.66 4.46
CA SER A 194 -9.12 -13.33 3.16
C SER A 194 -7.61 -13.51 3.16
N TRP A 195 -6.91 -13.04 4.20
CA TRP A 195 -5.45 -13.21 4.29
C TRP A 195 -5.06 -14.64 4.68
N LYS A 196 -5.88 -15.36 5.48
CA LYS A 196 -5.66 -16.78 5.80
C LYS A 196 -5.80 -17.66 4.55
N ILE A 197 -6.82 -17.41 3.73
CA ILE A 197 -6.99 -18.08 2.44
C ILE A 197 -5.77 -17.79 1.55
N LEU A 198 -5.31 -16.54 1.50
CA LEU A 198 -4.13 -16.20 0.69
C LEU A 198 -2.85 -16.88 1.21
N GLN A 199 -2.67 -16.95 2.52
CA GLN A 199 -1.54 -17.67 3.14
C GLN A 199 -1.52 -19.14 2.69
N GLU A 200 -2.66 -19.84 2.81
CA GLU A 200 -2.79 -21.22 2.38
C GLU A 200 -2.62 -21.37 0.86
N ALA A 201 -3.17 -20.46 0.06
CA ALA A 201 -2.99 -20.46 -1.39
C ALA A 201 -1.52 -20.36 -1.79
N ARG A 202 -0.74 -19.49 -1.12
CA ARG A 202 0.70 -19.37 -1.34
C ARG A 202 1.45 -20.63 -0.91
N ASN A 203 1.08 -21.23 0.22
CA ASN A 203 1.67 -22.48 0.68
C ASN A 203 1.39 -23.66 -0.28
N ILE A 204 0.23 -23.67 -0.93
CA ILE A 204 -0.11 -24.66 -1.98
C ILE A 204 0.70 -24.41 -3.25
N MET A 205 0.80 -23.15 -3.67
CA MET A 205 1.49 -22.75 -4.89
C MET A 205 3.00 -22.97 -4.82
N LYS A 206 3.61 -22.69 -3.65
CA LYS A 206 5.04 -22.87 -3.39
C LYS A 206 5.25 -23.58 -2.05
N PRO A 207 5.19 -24.92 -2.01
CA PRO A 207 5.36 -25.70 -0.78
C PRO A 207 6.69 -25.48 -0.05
N ASP A 208 7.73 -25.15 -0.81
CA ASP A 208 9.08 -24.87 -0.31
C ASP A 208 9.23 -23.46 0.29
N MET A 209 8.33 -22.53 -0.05
CA MET A 209 8.36 -21.13 0.41
C MET A 209 7.15 -20.80 1.28
N LYS A 210 7.08 -21.41 2.47
CA LYS A 210 5.94 -21.24 3.37
C LYS A 210 5.86 -19.82 3.94
N VAL A 211 4.66 -19.27 3.97
CA VAL A 211 4.40 -17.95 4.53
C VAL A 211 4.35 -18.03 6.06
N LYS A 212 5.28 -17.35 6.73
CA LYS A 212 5.30 -17.24 8.19
C LYS A 212 4.47 -16.03 8.61
N VAL A 213 3.46 -16.25 9.45
CA VAL A 213 2.58 -15.19 9.95
C VAL A 213 2.80 -15.01 11.44
N THR A 214 2.89 -13.76 11.89
CA THR A 214 2.83 -13.39 13.31
C THR A 214 1.70 -12.41 13.50
N ASP A 215 0.75 -12.76 14.35
CA ASP A 215 -0.43 -11.95 14.66
C ASP A 215 -0.23 -11.22 15.99
N LEU A 216 -0.46 -9.91 15.99
CA LEU A 216 -0.28 -9.03 17.13
C LEU A 216 -1.38 -7.98 17.12
N ASN A 217 -2.00 -7.76 18.28
CA ASN A 217 -2.86 -6.60 18.46
C ASN A 217 -2.03 -5.43 19.05
N PRO A 218 -1.82 -4.33 18.30
CA PRO A 218 -1.00 -3.20 18.74
C PRO A 218 -1.59 -2.43 19.93
N LYS A 219 -2.89 -2.61 20.22
CA LYS A 219 -3.61 -1.91 21.30
C LYS A 219 -3.58 -2.64 22.65
N VAL A 220 -3.13 -3.88 22.69
CA VAL A 220 -3.04 -4.65 23.95
C VAL A 220 -1.97 -4.08 24.88
N LEU A 221 -0.94 -3.44 24.31
CA LEU A 221 0.17 -2.85 25.03
C LEU A 221 0.19 -1.32 24.84
N PRO A 222 0.73 -0.58 25.82
CA PRO A 222 1.05 0.83 25.59
C PRO A 222 2.13 0.95 24.50
N THR A 223 2.12 2.05 23.75
CA THR A 223 3.05 2.29 22.62
C THR A 223 4.53 2.11 23.00
N GLN A 224 4.89 2.44 24.24
CA GLN A 224 6.25 2.27 24.76
C GLN A 224 6.66 0.79 24.89
N ASP A 225 5.76 -0.10 25.32
CA ASP A 225 6.04 -1.54 25.38
C ASP A 225 5.91 -2.20 24.00
N LEU A 226 5.22 -1.57 23.05
CA LEU A 226 5.14 -2.04 21.67
C LEU A 226 6.47 -1.86 20.93
N TYR A 227 7.05 -0.66 20.97
CA TYR A 227 8.29 -0.33 20.24
C TYR A 227 9.57 -0.44 21.08
N GLY A 228 9.46 -0.30 22.40
CA GLY A 228 10.58 -0.21 23.32
C GLY A 228 10.79 1.21 23.83
N TYR A 229 11.49 1.32 24.96
CA TYR A 229 11.77 2.61 25.60
C TYR A 229 13.09 2.55 26.38
N ILE A 230 13.66 3.73 26.61
CA ILE A 230 14.82 3.88 27.52
C ILE A 230 14.29 4.09 28.93
N ASN A 231 14.70 3.23 29.86
CA ASN A 231 14.39 3.43 31.27
C ASN A 231 15.19 4.64 31.80
N MET A 232 14.50 5.70 32.22
CA MET A 232 15.16 6.92 32.69
C MET A 232 16.04 6.73 33.94
N ALA A 233 15.72 5.75 34.78
CA ALA A 233 16.47 5.50 36.01
C ALA A 233 17.79 4.77 35.74
N THR A 234 17.75 3.73 34.88
CA THR A 234 18.94 2.91 34.58
C THR A 234 19.68 3.35 33.31
N ARG A 235 19.03 4.18 32.47
CA ARG A 235 19.44 4.53 31.11
C ARG A 235 19.62 3.33 30.17
N GLU A 236 19.04 2.21 30.51
CA GLU A 236 19.08 0.99 29.69
C GLU A 236 17.90 0.97 28.71
N TRP A 237 18.16 0.44 27.52
CA TRP A 237 17.14 0.17 26.53
C TRP A 237 16.36 -1.09 26.91
N LYS A 238 15.03 -1.00 26.88
CA LYS A 238 14.13 -2.14 26.97
C LYS A 238 13.42 -2.31 25.65
N ASP A 239 13.64 -3.46 25.00
CA ASP A 239 13.01 -3.80 23.75
C ASP A 239 11.48 -3.94 23.89
N GLY A 240 10.77 -3.47 22.86
CA GLY A 240 9.35 -3.66 22.71
C GLY A 240 8.98 -4.99 22.06
N LEU A 241 7.69 -5.33 22.11
CA LEU A 241 7.18 -6.55 21.52
C LEU A 241 7.32 -6.57 19.98
N LEU A 242 6.97 -5.48 19.31
CA LEU A 242 7.03 -5.40 17.85
C LEU A 242 8.49 -5.36 17.35
N SER A 243 9.37 -4.61 18.02
CA SER A 243 10.80 -4.57 17.66
C SER A 243 11.44 -5.95 17.82
N ASN A 244 11.11 -6.68 18.90
CA ASN A 244 11.56 -8.06 19.09
C ASN A 244 11.05 -9.01 18.00
N ILE A 245 9.78 -8.92 17.63
CA ILE A 245 9.20 -9.74 16.55
C ILE A 245 9.89 -9.44 15.21
N MET A 246 10.06 -8.15 14.87
CA MET A 246 10.74 -7.75 13.63
C MET A 246 12.19 -8.24 13.60
N ARG A 247 12.92 -8.11 14.72
CA ARG A 247 14.30 -8.61 14.84
C ARG A 247 14.36 -10.13 14.70
N ALA A 248 13.48 -10.85 15.37
CA ALA A 248 13.41 -12.32 15.30
C ALA A 248 13.06 -12.80 13.88
N LEU A 249 12.17 -12.11 13.16
CA LEU A 249 11.84 -12.44 11.77
C LEU A 249 12.98 -12.09 10.79
N GLY A 250 13.69 -10.99 11.04
CA GLY A 250 14.85 -10.55 10.26
C GLY A 250 16.09 -11.43 10.42
N GLN A 251 16.25 -12.10 11.57
CA GLN A 251 17.37 -13.03 11.82
C GLN A 251 17.20 -14.40 11.15
N ILE A 252 16.01 -14.74 10.66
CA ILE A 252 15.79 -16.00 9.95
C ILE A 252 16.40 -15.88 8.56
N GLU A 253 17.47 -16.65 8.31
CA GLU A 253 18.20 -16.73 7.04
C GLU A 253 17.41 -17.51 5.97
N ASP A 254 16.18 -17.07 5.69
CA ASP A 254 15.35 -17.56 4.58
C ASP A 254 14.73 -16.40 3.78
N GLU A 255 14.47 -16.66 2.50
CA GLU A 255 13.76 -15.73 1.60
C GLU A 255 12.22 -15.95 1.65
N ASN A 256 11.75 -16.67 2.65
CA ASN A 256 10.34 -16.99 2.80
C ASN A 256 9.53 -15.73 3.14
N PRO A 257 8.31 -15.57 2.58
CA PRO A 257 7.46 -14.43 2.92
C PRO A 257 7.10 -14.44 4.41
N LYS A 258 7.33 -13.30 5.08
CA LYS A 258 7.02 -13.09 6.50
C LYS A 258 6.00 -11.98 6.63
N TRP A 259 4.85 -12.27 7.23
CA TRP A 259 3.77 -11.31 7.44
C TRP A 259 3.59 -11.02 8.92
N ILE A 260 3.54 -9.74 9.26
CA ILE A 260 3.15 -9.27 10.59
C ILE A 260 1.74 -8.71 10.45
N MET A 261 0.77 -9.39 11.06
CA MET A 261 -0.61 -8.94 11.12
C MET A 261 -0.77 -8.06 12.35
N LEU A 262 -1.16 -6.82 12.14
CA LEU A 262 -1.49 -5.88 13.21
C LEU A 262 -3.02 -5.82 13.34
N ASP A 263 -3.59 -6.80 14.06
CA ASP A 263 -5.04 -6.94 14.23
C ASP A 263 -5.55 -6.10 15.42
N GLY A 264 -5.84 -4.84 15.15
CA GLY A 264 -6.39 -3.92 16.14
C GLY A 264 -6.77 -2.58 15.54
N ASP A 265 -7.37 -1.72 16.38
CA ASP A 265 -7.80 -0.40 15.95
C ASP A 265 -6.60 0.51 15.61
N LEU A 266 -6.75 1.24 14.51
CA LEU A 266 -5.80 2.25 14.10
C LEU A 266 -5.85 3.46 15.01
N ASP A 267 -4.68 3.85 15.52
CA ASP A 267 -4.51 5.05 16.35
C ASP A 267 -3.23 5.76 15.91
N ALA A 268 -3.33 7.08 15.77
CA ALA A 268 -2.24 7.96 15.35
C ALA A 268 -0.96 7.74 16.15
N ASN A 269 -1.07 7.49 17.46
CA ASN A 269 0.08 7.40 18.38
C ASN A 269 1.01 6.23 18.07
N TRP A 270 0.47 5.08 17.64
CA TRP A 270 1.31 3.92 17.34
C TRP A 270 1.61 3.81 15.84
N ILE A 271 0.68 4.19 14.97
CA ILE A 271 0.89 4.06 13.52
C ILE A 271 1.89 5.08 12.97
N GLU A 272 2.02 6.26 13.61
CA GLU A 272 2.94 7.30 13.11
C GLU A 272 4.40 6.84 13.12
N SER A 273 4.80 6.06 14.13
CA SER A 273 6.13 5.44 14.24
C SER A 273 6.42 4.44 13.12
N MET A 274 5.39 3.95 12.43
CA MET A 274 5.53 3.02 11.29
C MET A 274 5.68 3.72 9.94
N ASN A 275 5.54 5.05 9.85
CA ASN A 275 5.57 5.74 8.56
C ASN A 275 6.86 5.47 7.77
N SER A 276 8.02 5.52 8.43
CA SER A 276 9.31 5.22 7.79
C SER A 276 9.44 3.75 7.36
N VAL A 277 8.75 2.85 8.06
CA VAL A 277 8.66 1.43 7.70
C VAL A 277 7.78 1.24 6.48
N MET A 278 6.61 1.89 6.45
CA MET A 278 5.61 1.76 5.38
C MET A 278 6.04 2.45 4.07
N ASP A 279 6.95 3.41 4.16
CA ASP A 279 7.48 4.12 3.00
C ASP A 279 8.60 3.35 2.29
N ASP A 280 9.08 3.91 1.18
CA ASP A 280 10.16 3.32 0.37
C ASP A 280 11.47 3.11 1.16
N ASN A 281 11.64 3.80 2.30
CA ASN A 281 12.81 3.64 3.17
C ASN A 281 12.87 2.25 3.80
N ARG A 282 11.72 1.62 4.11
CA ARG A 282 11.63 0.30 4.77
C ARG A 282 12.47 0.19 6.05
N MET A 283 12.55 1.29 6.81
CA MET A 283 13.34 1.36 8.05
C MET A 283 12.44 1.64 9.25
N LEU A 284 12.56 0.81 10.28
CA LEU A 284 12.03 1.13 11.60
C LEU A 284 13.12 1.90 12.35
N THR A 285 12.78 3.05 12.92
CA THR A 285 13.73 3.84 13.71
C THR A 285 13.27 3.84 15.15
N LEU A 286 14.07 3.21 16.03
CA LEU A 286 13.81 3.17 17.46
C LEU A 286 14.48 4.35 18.17
N ALA A 287 14.04 4.67 19.40
CA ALA A 287 14.66 5.74 20.19
C ALA A 287 16.12 5.41 20.61
N SER A 288 16.50 4.13 20.57
CA SER A 288 17.90 3.68 20.67
C SER A 288 18.76 4.02 19.45
N ASN A 289 18.15 4.46 18.33
CA ASN A 289 18.73 4.55 16.99
C ASN A 289 19.25 3.22 16.42
N GLU A 290 18.75 2.09 16.96
CA GLU A 290 18.89 0.78 16.33
C GLU A 290 17.89 0.59 15.18
#